data_AF-A0A7V9TW76-F1
#
_entry.id   AF-A0A7V9TW76-F1
#
_cell.length_a   1.000
_cell.length_b   1.000
_cell.length_c   1.000
_cell.angle_alpha   90.00
_cell.angle_beta   90.00
_cell.angle_gamma   90.00
#
_symmetry.space_group_name_H-M   'P 1'
#
loop_
_entity.id
_entity.type
_entity.pdbx_description
1 polymer ?
#
loop_
_entity_poly.entity_id
_entity_poly.type
_entity_poly.pdbx_seq_one_letter_code
_entity_poly.pdbx_strand_id
1 'polypeptide(L)'
;MIGTAEKPFTIKFLETESDVQLELTNATDHALKAVEVLTVFLKDEETPGGGPSQAHIKFEALSQVRAKENVVVSHKTWINGKIVAAAHDQLQRLRVIAGAVRPYVLDISWQDTEGKARFQRIPVGH
;
A
#
# COMPACT_ATOMS: atom_id res chain seq x y z
N MET A 1 -2.51 -9.40 29.80
CA MET A 1 -3.33 -9.30 28.57
C MET A 1 -2.41 -8.87 27.45
N ILE A 2 -2.14 -9.76 26.49
CA ILE A 2 -1.38 -9.42 25.30
C ILE A 2 -2.37 -8.68 24.40
N GLY A 3 -2.32 -7.35 24.41
CA GLY A 3 -3.20 -6.55 23.55
C GLY A 3 -2.92 -6.93 22.11
N THR A 4 -3.91 -7.51 21.42
CA THR A 4 -3.93 -7.53 19.96
C THR A 4 -3.81 -6.09 19.52
N ALA A 5 -2.63 -5.70 19.03
CA ALA A 5 -2.42 -4.38 18.49
C ALA A 5 -3.50 -4.16 17.42
N GLU A 6 -4.38 -3.21 17.70
CA GLU A 6 -5.45 -2.84 16.79
C GLU A 6 -4.79 -2.46 15.46
N LYS A 7 -5.32 -3.00 14.36
CA LYS A 7 -4.81 -2.76 13.00
C LYS A 7 -5.56 -1.53 12.47
N PRO A 8 -5.00 -0.32 12.61
CA PRO A 8 -5.79 0.90 12.43
C PRO A 8 -6.13 1.16 10.97
N PHE A 9 -5.35 0.64 10.03
CA PHE A 9 -5.51 0.96 8.63
C PHE A 9 -6.36 -0.07 7.90
N THR A 10 -7.33 0.41 7.15
CA THR A 10 -7.98 -0.37 6.11
C THR A 10 -7.69 0.28 4.76
N ILE A 11 -7.79 -0.49 3.69
CA ILE A 11 -7.48 -0.02 2.34
C ILE A 11 -8.61 -0.33 1.38
N LYS A 12 -8.70 0.47 0.32
CA LYS A 12 -9.50 0.18 -0.87
C LYS A 12 -8.70 0.58 -2.10
N PHE A 13 -8.95 -0.12 -3.20
CA PHE A 13 -8.49 0.30 -4.51
C PHE A 13 -9.66 0.93 -5.25
N LEU A 14 -9.57 2.22 -5.54
CA LEU A 14 -10.59 2.97 -6.27
C LEU A 14 -10.28 2.88 -7.76
N GLU A 15 -11.28 2.52 -8.56
CA GLU A 15 -11.20 2.59 -10.02
C GLU A 15 -11.70 3.95 -10.49
N THR A 16 -10.92 4.57 -11.36
CA THR A 16 -11.33 5.72 -12.16
C THR A 16 -11.33 5.31 -13.63
N GLU A 17 -11.84 6.15 -14.52
CA GLU A 17 -11.91 5.83 -15.96
C GLU A 17 -10.54 5.54 -16.58
N SER A 18 -9.45 6.04 -16.00
CA SER A 18 -8.10 5.94 -16.55
C SER A 18 -7.05 5.39 -15.59
N ASP A 19 -7.39 5.13 -14.33
CA ASP A 19 -6.39 4.81 -13.29
C ASP A 19 -6.96 4.06 -12.08
N VAL A 20 -6.07 3.39 -11.35
CA VAL A 20 -6.36 2.78 -10.04
C VAL A 20 -5.67 3.61 -8.96
N GLN A 21 -6.36 3.86 -7.86
CA GLN A 21 -5.83 4.62 -6.72
C GLN A 21 -5.91 3.80 -5.42
N LEU A 22 -4.94 3.97 -4.53
CA LEU A 22 -4.98 3.40 -3.18
C LEU A 22 -5.62 4.41 -2.23
N GLU A 23 -6.78 4.06 -1.69
CA GLU A 23 -7.40 4.76 -0.56
C GLU A 23 -6.98 4.07 0.75
N LEU A 24 -6.49 4.86 1.70
CA LEU A 24 -6.15 4.45 3.05
C LEU A 24 -7.15 5.07 4.03
N THR A 25 -7.72 4.26 4.91
CA THR A 25 -8.63 4.73 5.97
C THR A 25 -8.02 4.48 7.33
N ASN A 26 -7.93 5.52 8.16
CA ASN A 26 -7.61 5.37 9.58
C ASN A 26 -8.89 5.05 10.37
N ALA A 27 -9.06 3.80 10.78
CA ALA A 27 -10.23 3.32 11.51
C ALA A 27 -10.26 3.72 13.00
N THR A 28 -9.23 4.40 13.52
CA THR A 28 -9.16 4.79 14.94
C THR A 28 -9.84 6.14 15.21
N ASP A 29 -9.99 6.46 16.49
CA ASP A 29 -10.53 7.75 16.97
C ASP A 29 -9.42 8.81 17.18
N HIS A 30 -8.19 8.53 16.74
CA HIS A 30 -7.05 9.42 16.89
C HIS A 30 -6.34 9.66 15.55
N ALA A 31 -5.63 10.79 15.44
CA ALA A 31 -4.77 11.02 14.30
C ALA A 31 -3.48 10.19 14.41
N LEU A 32 -3.07 9.58 13.31
CA LEU A 32 -1.81 8.85 13.18
C LEU A 32 -0.85 9.66 12.33
N LYS A 33 0.43 9.71 12.72
CA LYS A 33 1.43 10.60 12.10
C LYS A 33 2.49 9.80 11.36
N ALA A 34 3.20 10.48 10.44
CA ALA A 34 4.30 9.91 9.66
C ALA A 34 3.92 8.54 9.07
N VAL A 35 2.80 8.50 8.36
CA VAL A 35 2.23 7.28 7.81
C VAL A 35 2.92 6.98 6.48
N GLU A 36 3.52 5.80 6.37
CA GLU A 36 4.23 5.38 5.17
C GLU A 36 3.74 4.00 4.74
N VAL A 37 3.47 3.84 3.44
CA VAL A 37 3.32 2.53 2.81
C VAL A 37 4.67 2.18 2.19
N LEU A 38 5.30 1.11 2.66
CA LEU A 38 6.59 0.67 2.16
C LEU A 38 6.52 0.30 0.68
N THR A 39 7.67 0.42 0.01
CA THR A 39 7.80 0.11 -1.41
C THR A 39 7.40 -1.34 -1.68
N VAL A 40 6.52 -1.54 -2.67
CA VAL A 40 6.07 -2.87 -3.07
C VAL A 40 6.86 -3.32 -4.30
N PHE A 41 7.58 -4.42 -4.18
CA PHE A 41 8.30 -5.04 -5.29
C PHE A 41 7.40 -6.07 -5.98
N LEU A 42 7.13 -5.85 -7.26
CA LEU A 42 6.23 -6.70 -8.04
C LEU A 42 7.01 -7.90 -8.58
N LYS A 43 6.38 -9.08 -8.56
CA LYS A 43 6.98 -10.27 -9.13
C LYS A 43 7.03 -10.12 -10.65
N ASP A 44 8.11 -10.61 -11.24
CA ASP A 44 8.14 -10.84 -12.68
C ASP A 44 7.27 -12.07 -13.00
N GLU A 45 6.23 -11.88 -13.82
CA GLU A 45 5.32 -12.96 -14.23
C GLU A 45 5.88 -13.76 -15.42
N GLU A 46 6.85 -13.20 -16.16
CA GLU A 46 7.41 -13.82 -17.37
C GLU A 46 8.55 -14.81 -17.06
N THR A 47 9.11 -14.78 -15.85
CA THR A 47 10.22 -15.65 -15.44
C THR A 47 9.74 -16.74 -14.46
N PRO A 48 9.61 -18.01 -14.90
CA PRO A 48 9.35 -19.14 -14.01
C PRO A 48 10.43 -19.25 -12.94
N GLY A 49 10.04 -19.18 -11.65
CA GLY A 49 10.97 -19.21 -10.52
C GLY A 49 11.32 -17.83 -9.94
N GLY A 50 10.81 -16.74 -10.52
CA GLY A 50 10.89 -15.39 -9.94
C GLY A 50 12.28 -14.77 -10.06
N GLY A 51 12.56 -14.18 -11.23
CA GLY A 51 13.71 -13.31 -11.41
C GLY A 51 13.66 -12.07 -10.49
N PRO A 52 14.77 -11.32 -10.36
CA PRO A 52 14.79 -10.10 -9.56
C PRO A 52 13.70 -9.13 -10.03
N SER A 53 12.92 -8.62 -9.08
CA SER A 53 11.84 -7.67 -9.36
C SER A 53 12.37 -6.45 -10.11
N GLN A 54 11.91 -6.29 -11.35
CA GLN A 54 12.25 -5.12 -12.18
C GLN A 54 11.27 -3.96 -11.97
N ALA A 55 10.09 -4.25 -11.42
CA ALA A 55 9.01 -3.28 -11.24
C ALA A 55 8.68 -3.10 -9.75
N HIS A 56 8.60 -1.86 -9.29
CA HIS A 56 8.19 -1.55 -7.92
C HIS A 56 7.35 -0.29 -7.84
N ILE A 57 6.51 -0.21 -6.81
CA ILE A 57 5.60 0.90 -6.57
C ILE A 57 6.04 1.62 -5.29
N LYS A 58 6.26 2.92 -5.40
CA LYS A 58 6.58 3.79 -4.26
C LYS A 58 5.40 4.70 -3.97
N PHE A 59 5.00 4.75 -2.70
CA PHE A 59 3.94 5.62 -2.21
C PHE A 59 4.54 6.87 -1.58
N GLU A 60 3.84 7.99 -1.68
CA GLU A 60 4.22 9.21 -0.98
C GLU A 60 3.89 9.08 0.51
N ALA A 61 4.81 9.50 1.38
CA ALA A 61 4.60 9.53 2.81
C ALA A 61 3.56 10.59 3.18
N LEU A 62 2.69 10.27 4.13
CA LEU A 62 1.69 11.19 4.66
C LEU A 62 2.15 11.70 6.03
N SER A 63 2.17 13.02 6.19
CA SER A 63 2.53 13.62 7.48
C SER A 63 1.56 13.23 8.59
N GLN A 64 0.28 13.09 8.26
CA GLN A 64 -0.78 12.70 9.18
C GLN A 64 -1.99 12.12 8.42
N VAL A 65 -2.70 11.20 9.07
CA VAL A 65 -4.06 10.76 8.72
C VAL A 65 -4.95 10.94 9.95
N ARG A 66 -5.99 11.77 9.86
CA ARG A 66 -6.91 12.09 10.95
C ARG A 66 -7.77 10.87 11.32
N ALA A 67 -8.42 10.95 12.47
CA ALA A 67 -9.38 9.94 12.90
C ALA A 67 -10.49 9.77 11.86
N LYS A 68 -10.79 8.52 11.48
CA LYS A 68 -11.83 8.15 10.50
C LYS A 68 -11.67 8.76 9.10
N GLU A 69 -10.50 9.33 8.80
CA GLU A 69 -10.23 9.94 7.51
C GLU A 69 -9.92 8.87 6.45
N ASN A 70 -10.43 9.12 5.24
CA ASN A 70 -10.03 8.43 4.02
C ASN A 70 -9.10 9.34 3.24
N VAL A 71 -7.95 8.82 2.83
CA VAL A 71 -6.96 9.57 2.05
C VAL A 71 -6.52 8.74 0.86
N VAL A 72 -6.49 9.37 -0.31
CA VAL A 72 -5.88 8.78 -1.50
C VAL A 72 -4.37 8.98 -1.42
N VAL A 73 -3.62 7.89 -1.50
CA VAL A 73 -2.16 7.91 -1.41
C VAL A 73 -1.57 7.98 -2.81
N SER A 74 -0.90 9.09 -3.13
CA SER A 74 -0.14 9.22 -4.37
C SER A 74 0.94 8.15 -4.47
N HIS A 75 1.19 7.65 -5.69
CA HIS A 75 2.24 6.68 -5.96
C HIS A 75 2.98 6.96 -7.26
N LYS A 76 4.13 6.29 -7.42
CA LYS A 76 4.89 6.22 -8.66
C LYS A 76 5.30 4.79 -8.93
N THR A 77 5.02 4.32 -10.13
CA THR A 77 5.53 3.03 -10.62
C THR A 77 6.89 3.21 -11.27
N TRP A 78 7.83 2.35 -10.87
CA TRP A 78 9.17 2.28 -11.42
C TRP A 78 9.38 0.94 -12.12
N ILE A 79 9.91 0.96 -13.35
CA ILE A 79 10.29 -0.24 -14.10
C ILE A 79 11.73 -0.04 -14.59
N ASN A 80 12.60 -1.03 -14.36
CA ASN A 80 14.03 -0.96 -14.71
C ASN A 80 14.71 0.32 -14.19
N GLY A 81 14.34 0.74 -12.97
CA GLY A 81 14.90 1.93 -12.31
C GLY A 81 14.41 3.28 -12.88
N LYS A 82 13.37 3.31 -13.71
CA LYS A 82 12.78 4.55 -14.26
C LYS A 82 11.30 4.68 -13.91
N ILE A 83 10.84 5.90 -13.63
CA ILE A 83 9.41 6.20 -13.48
C ILE A 83 8.74 6.02 -14.84
N VAL A 84 7.63 5.29 -14.86
CA VAL A 84 6.82 5.08 -16.07
C VAL A 84 5.61 6.01 -16.10
N ALA A 85 5.07 6.25 -17.30
CA ALA A 85 3.83 7.00 -17.47
C ALA A 85 2.62 6.22 -16.93
N ALA A 86 1.53 6.93 -16.61
CA ALA A 86 0.29 6.33 -16.06
C ALA A 86 -0.25 5.15 -16.90
N ALA A 87 -0.13 5.20 -18.23
CA ALA A 87 -0.54 4.11 -19.12
C ALA A 87 0.21 2.77 -18.88
N HIS A 88 1.35 2.80 -18.20
CA HIS A 88 2.15 1.63 -17.82
C HIS A 88 2.12 1.37 -16.31
N ASP A 89 1.27 2.09 -15.57
CA ASP A 89 1.13 1.90 -14.13
C ASP A 89 0.73 0.46 -13.79
N GLN A 90 1.22 -0.02 -12.66
CA GLN A 90 1.07 -1.42 -12.25
C GLN A 90 0.28 -1.55 -10.93
N LEU A 91 -0.30 -0.48 -10.38
CA LEU A 91 -1.02 -0.52 -9.11
C LEU A 91 -2.21 -1.48 -9.14
N GLN A 92 -2.84 -1.65 -10.30
CA GLN A 92 -3.90 -2.64 -10.52
C GLN A 92 -3.51 -4.07 -10.09
N ARG A 93 -2.22 -4.43 -10.14
CA ARG A 93 -1.73 -5.76 -9.71
C ARG A 93 -1.84 -5.98 -8.21
N LEU A 94 -1.99 -4.91 -7.43
CA LEU A 94 -2.19 -4.98 -5.99
C LEU A 94 -3.67 -5.11 -5.60
N ARG A 95 -4.60 -5.06 -6.55
CA ARG A 95 -6.02 -5.24 -6.25
C ARG A 95 -6.28 -6.65 -5.69
N VAL A 96 -7.22 -6.72 -4.76
CA VAL A 96 -7.67 -7.99 -4.20
C VAL A 96 -8.84 -8.50 -5.02
N ILE A 97 -8.70 -9.67 -5.62
CA ILE A 97 -9.78 -10.39 -6.30
C ILE A 97 -10.19 -11.58 -5.43
N ALA A 98 -11.50 -11.79 -5.31
CA ALA A 98 -12.03 -12.89 -4.53
C ALA A 98 -11.58 -14.24 -5.11
N GLY A 99 -11.00 -15.10 -4.27
CA GLY A 99 -10.54 -16.44 -4.65
C GLY A 99 -9.12 -16.50 -5.22
N ALA A 100 -8.45 -15.37 -5.42
CA ALA A 100 -7.08 -15.34 -5.87
C ALA A 100 -6.07 -15.37 -4.70
N VAL A 101 -4.86 -15.86 -4.99
CA VAL A 101 -3.73 -15.84 -4.04
C VAL A 101 -3.29 -14.40 -3.87
N ARG A 102 -3.05 -13.94 -2.64
CA ARG A 102 -2.55 -12.58 -2.37
C ARG A 102 -1.03 -12.59 -2.25
N PRO A 103 -0.26 -12.38 -3.34
CA PRO A 103 1.18 -12.59 -3.34
C PRO A 103 1.95 -11.40 -2.75
N TYR A 104 1.27 -10.27 -2.56
CA TYR A 104 1.85 -9.00 -2.15
C TYR A 104 1.36 -8.63 -0.75
N VAL A 105 2.10 -7.74 -0.11
CA VAL A 105 1.78 -7.20 1.21
C VAL A 105 2.02 -5.70 1.15
N LEU A 106 1.03 -4.90 1.56
CA LEU A 106 1.26 -3.52 1.95
C LEU A 106 1.74 -3.52 3.39
N ASP A 107 3.02 -3.22 3.58
CA ASP A 107 3.58 -2.95 4.89
C ASP A 107 3.43 -1.45 5.17
N ILE A 108 2.63 -1.11 6.17
CA ILE A 108 2.31 0.26 6.56
C ILE A 108 2.95 0.55 7.90
N SER A 109 3.70 1.65 8.00
CA SER A 109 4.25 2.17 9.25
C SER A 109 3.58 3.49 9.64
N TRP A 110 3.56 3.80 10.93
CA TRP A 110 3.12 5.09 11.45
C TRP A 110 3.68 5.35 12.85
N GLN A 111 3.56 6.58 13.33
CA GLN A 111 3.73 6.94 14.74
C GLN A 111 2.36 7.05 15.43
N ASP A 112 2.20 6.33 16.54
CA ASP A 112 1.00 6.43 17.38
C ASP A 112 0.96 7.74 18.20
N THR A 113 -0.06 7.90 19.04
CA THR A 113 -0.25 9.11 19.87
C THR A 113 0.88 9.34 20.87
N GLU A 114 1.67 8.31 21.19
CA GLU A 114 2.85 8.40 22.07
C GLU A 114 4.14 8.66 21.27
N GLY A 115 4.05 8.80 19.94
CA GLY A 115 5.19 8.97 19.04
C GLY A 115 5.92 7.66 18.74
N LYS A 116 5.38 6.50 19.15
CA LYS A 116 6.02 5.20 18.95
C LYS A 116 5.73 4.67 17.55
N ALA A 117 6.77 4.16 16.89
CA ALA A 117 6.63 3.50 15.61
C ALA A 117 5.82 2.20 15.73
N ARG A 118 4.85 2.04 14.84
CA ARG A 118 3.97 0.89 14.71
C ARG A 118 3.92 0.43 13.26
N PHE A 119 3.51 -0.82 13.07
CA PHE A 119 3.50 -1.47 11.77
C PHE A 119 2.27 -2.36 11.60
N GLN A 120 1.75 -2.39 10.37
CA GLN A 120 0.65 -3.24 9.96
C GLN A 120 0.97 -3.84 8.59
N ARG A 121 0.73 -5.14 8.45
CA ARG A 121 0.86 -5.86 7.19
C ARG A 121 -0.53 -6.17 6.64
N ILE A 122 -0.81 -5.75 5.40
CA ILE A 122 -2.08 -6.02 4.72
C ILE A 122 -1.80 -6.85 3.47
N PRO A 123 -2.22 -8.13 3.40
CA PRO A 123 -2.08 -8.94 2.20
C PRO A 123 -2.96 -8.40 1.07
N VAL A 124 -2.37 -8.22 -0.11
CA VAL A 124 -3.01 -7.65 -1.31
C VAL A 124 -2.57 -8.37 -2.58
N GLY A 125 -3.18 -8.02 -3.70
CA GLY A 125 -2.82 -8.53 -5.01
C GLY A 125 -3.54 -9.80 -5.41
N HIS A 126 -3.56 -9.98 -6.73
CA HIS A 126 -4.32 -10.91 -7.57
C HIS A 126 -5.79 -11.09 -7.23
#